data_AF-A0A1Z5KHD8-F1
#
_entry.id   AF-A0A1Z5KHD8-F1
#
_cell.length_a   1.000
_cell.length_b   1.000
_cell.length_c   1.000
_cell.angle_alpha   90.00
_cell.angle_beta   90.00
_cell.angle_gamma   90.00
#
_symmetry.space_group_name_H-M   'P 1'
#
loop_
_entity.id
_entity.type
_entity.pdbx_description
1 polymer ?
#
loop_
_entity_poly.entity_id
_entity_poly.type
_entity_poly.pdbx_seq_one_letter_code
_entity_poly.pdbx_strand_id
1 'polypeptide(L)'
;MICTNNTIAFRLRAFYFVCIKIGIALAFTPRVLEAPVMTARASSILFYRDPDYAEQDELYRVRMRLEEYFAIDRQSSILREGIIAEAKARHMFLTSTGRSFRELEIELLQSLENSDDALDELVHLWTTEKDKNAAAAMLHMQKECSEGLVDEEAMLEEMTRQFPGWAEPHSRLAMLLFHQGVDQLPRAAEMAERAIGLKPWHFEALQLLVVLNHCLKDPKKAMRYRRLSLPPLSAKDNNRMRKKWVNDAMNAAAQLWGEAEHTTNRITVEHPTRFLVQAENGDYWG
;
A
#
# COMPACT_ATOMS: atom_id res chain seq x y z
N MET A 1 -8.44 -17.13 -33.65
CA MET A 1 -9.23 -15.89 -33.73
C MET A 1 -8.43 -14.84 -32.99
N ILE A 2 -7.70 -13.99 -33.71
CA ILE A 2 -6.73 -13.05 -33.17
C ILE A 2 -7.52 -11.84 -32.65
N CYS A 3 -7.65 -11.74 -31.32
CA CYS A 3 -8.26 -10.56 -30.68
C CYS A 3 -7.25 -9.41 -30.76
N THR A 4 -7.64 -8.31 -31.38
CA THR A 4 -6.83 -7.10 -31.52
C THR A 4 -6.64 -6.39 -30.16
N ASN A 5 -5.40 -6.02 -29.86
CA ASN A 5 -4.87 -5.48 -28.60
C ASN A 5 -5.62 -4.25 -28.02
N ASN A 6 -6.41 -3.53 -28.81
CA ASN A 6 -7.16 -2.35 -28.33
C ASN A 6 -8.40 -2.69 -27.46
N THR A 7 -8.76 -3.96 -27.31
CA THR A 7 -9.98 -4.36 -26.57
C THR A 7 -9.74 -4.56 -25.08
N ILE A 8 -8.49 -4.71 -24.63
CA ILE A 8 -8.17 -5.02 -23.22
C ILE A 8 -8.10 -3.74 -22.38
N ALA A 9 -7.46 -2.67 -22.89
CA ALA A 9 -7.36 -1.39 -22.20
C ALA A 9 -8.74 -0.73 -21.97
N PHE A 10 -9.65 -0.82 -22.95
CA PHE A 10 -11.04 -0.35 -22.78
C PHE A 10 -11.82 -1.20 -21.77
N ARG A 11 -11.45 -2.47 -21.60
CA ARG A 11 -12.13 -3.39 -20.68
C ARG A 11 -11.81 -3.13 -19.22
N LEU A 12 -10.68 -2.55 -18.82
CA LEU A 12 -10.43 -2.24 -17.40
C LEU A 12 -11.23 -1.03 -16.90
N ARG A 13 -11.34 0.04 -17.71
CA ARG A 13 -12.26 1.17 -17.43
C ARG A 13 -13.74 0.77 -17.58
N ALA A 14 -14.06 -0.04 -18.59
CA ALA A 14 -15.42 -0.54 -18.75
C ALA A 14 -15.79 -1.61 -17.72
N PHE A 15 -14.87 -2.46 -17.21
CA PHE A 15 -15.16 -3.40 -16.11
C PHE A 15 -15.43 -2.66 -14.81
N TYR A 16 -14.72 -1.55 -14.57
CA TYR A 16 -15.04 -0.62 -13.49
C TYR A 16 -16.51 -0.20 -13.52
N PHE A 17 -17.04 0.10 -14.70
CA PHE A 17 -18.44 0.48 -14.91
C PHE A 17 -19.41 -0.72 -15.07
N VAL A 18 -18.94 -1.86 -15.58
CA VAL A 18 -19.76 -3.01 -15.99
C VAL A 18 -19.86 -4.05 -14.88
N CYS A 19 -18.85 -4.28 -14.05
CA CYS A 19 -18.97 -5.16 -12.88
C CYS A 19 -19.84 -4.56 -11.77
N ILE A 20 -20.00 -3.23 -11.74
CA ILE A 20 -21.00 -2.57 -10.89
C ILE A 20 -22.42 -2.81 -11.44
N LYS A 21 -22.60 -3.09 -12.75
CA LYS A 21 -23.92 -3.23 -13.39
C LYS A 21 -24.33 -4.63 -13.84
N ILE A 22 -23.41 -5.57 -14.09
CA ILE A 22 -23.70 -6.85 -14.73
C ILE A 22 -22.87 -7.95 -14.08
N GLY A 23 -23.52 -8.80 -13.29
CA GLY A 23 -22.91 -10.03 -12.76
C GLY A 23 -22.73 -11.04 -13.88
N ILE A 24 -21.49 -11.30 -14.31
CA ILE A 24 -21.17 -12.38 -15.24
C ILE A 24 -19.91 -13.14 -14.81
N ALA A 25 -20.06 -14.46 -14.92
CA ALA A 25 -19.06 -15.50 -14.75
C ALA A 25 -18.12 -15.59 -15.96
N LEU A 26 -16.83 -15.82 -15.69
CA LEU A 26 -15.87 -16.27 -16.70
C LEU A 26 -15.08 -17.46 -16.14
N ALA A 27 -14.92 -18.48 -16.98
CA ALA A 27 -14.13 -19.68 -16.73
C ALA A 27 -12.80 -19.57 -17.48
N PHE A 28 -11.68 -19.85 -16.80
CA PHE A 28 -10.35 -19.92 -17.40
C PHE A 28 -9.55 -21.09 -16.82
N THR A 29 -8.81 -21.77 -17.70
CA THR A 29 -7.97 -22.94 -17.41
C THR A 29 -6.48 -22.54 -17.31
N PRO A 30 -5.68 -23.14 -16.41
CA PRO A 30 -4.30 -22.70 -16.16
C PRO A 30 -3.23 -23.66 -16.72
N ARG A 31 -2.02 -23.15 -16.89
CA ARG A 31 -0.81 -23.91 -17.30
C ARG A 31 0.38 -23.46 -16.46
N VAL A 32 1.15 -24.42 -15.93
CA VAL A 32 2.24 -24.24 -14.95
C VAL A 32 3.59 -24.61 -15.58
N LEU A 33 4.67 -23.89 -15.20
CA LEU A 33 6.07 -24.22 -15.49
C LEU A 33 6.96 -23.90 -14.27
N GLU A 34 7.92 -24.79 -13.96
CA GLU A 34 8.84 -24.72 -12.81
C GLU A 34 10.29 -24.40 -13.22
N ALA A 35 11.10 -23.90 -12.27
CA ALA A 35 12.54 -23.63 -12.42
C ALA A 35 13.38 -24.11 -11.19
N PRO A 36 14.72 -24.33 -11.32
CA PRO A 36 15.55 -24.97 -10.30
C PRO A 36 16.57 -24.06 -9.57
N VAL A 37 17.15 -24.60 -8.48
CA VAL A 37 17.97 -23.94 -7.44
C VAL A 37 19.47 -24.24 -7.57
N MET A 38 20.33 -23.29 -7.17
CA MET A 38 21.80 -23.46 -6.99
C MET A 38 22.25 -23.15 -5.55
N THR A 39 23.34 -23.82 -5.12
CA THR A 39 23.97 -23.71 -3.78
C THR A 39 25.41 -23.17 -3.85
N ALA A 40 25.86 -22.49 -2.78
CA ALA A 40 27.19 -21.89 -2.65
C ALA A 40 27.96 -22.38 -1.40
N ARG A 41 29.31 -22.33 -1.47
CA ARG A 41 30.28 -22.76 -0.44
C ARG A 41 30.96 -21.56 0.24
N ALA A 42 31.32 -21.71 1.52
CA ALA A 42 32.05 -20.73 2.33
C ALA A 42 33.53 -21.13 2.54
N SER A 43 34.40 -20.13 2.76
CA SER A 43 35.82 -20.28 3.10
C SER A 43 36.16 -19.52 4.40
N SER A 44 37.03 -20.11 5.21
CA SER A 44 37.45 -19.62 6.52
C SER A 44 38.85 -19.01 6.49
N ILE A 45 39.07 -17.94 7.26
CA ILE A 45 40.34 -17.22 7.40
C ILE A 45 40.80 -17.29 8.87
N LEU A 46 42.10 -17.55 9.08
CA LEU A 46 42.78 -17.61 10.38
C LEU A 46 43.55 -16.31 10.65
N PHE A 47 43.52 -15.81 11.89
CA PHE A 47 44.24 -14.62 12.35
C PHE A 47 45.34 -14.98 13.36
N TYR A 48 46.51 -14.36 13.19
CA TYR A 48 47.66 -14.41 14.09
C TYR A 48 47.67 -13.20 15.03
N ARG A 49 48.13 -13.37 16.27
CA ARG A 49 48.11 -12.35 17.34
C ARG A 49 49.53 -12.16 17.89
N ASP A 50 49.96 -10.91 18.00
CA ASP A 50 51.28 -10.50 18.51
C ASP A 50 51.11 -9.66 19.80
N PRO A 51 51.97 -9.80 20.85
CA PRO A 51 51.74 -9.14 22.14
C PRO A 51 52.82 -8.10 22.49
N ASP A 52 52.42 -6.83 22.64
CA ASP A 52 53.14 -5.86 23.47
C ASP A 52 52.16 -4.78 23.98
N TYR A 53 51.69 -4.93 25.23
CA TYR A 53 50.36 -4.45 25.67
C TYR A 53 50.34 -3.55 26.92
N ALA A 54 51.46 -2.96 27.35
CA ALA A 54 51.48 -2.20 28.61
C ALA A 54 51.17 -0.69 28.45
N GLU A 55 51.81 0.03 27.52
CA GLU A 55 51.46 1.45 27.24
C GLU A 55 50.21 1.60 26.35
N GLN A 56 49.83 0.53 25.66
CA GLN A 56 48.54 0.47 24.97
C GLN A 56 47.38 0.51 25.96
N ASP A 57 47.53 0.15 27.25
CA ASP A 57 46.39 -0.04 28.16
C ASP A 57 45.62 1.27 28.46
N GLU A 58 46.28 2.41 28.64
CA GLU A 58 45.57 3.67 28.91
C GLU A 58 44.90 4.25 27.65
N LEU A 59 45.62 4.23 26.53
CA LEU A 59 45.09 4.58 25.21
C LEU A 59 43.95 3.64 24.81
N TYR A 60 44.05 2.35 25.17
CA TYR A 60 43.00 1.34 24.97
C TYR A 60 41.81 1.60 25.88
N ARG A 61 42.00 2.02 27.14
CA ARG A 61 40.89 2.40 28.04
C ARG A 61 40.16 3.66 27.59
N VAL A 62 40.87 4.67 27.08
CA VAL A 62 40.24 5.88 26.51
C VAL A 62 39.53 5.53 25.20
N ARG A 63 40.16 4.75 24.33
CA ARG A 63 39.57 4.22 23.10
C ARG A 63 38.33 3.36 23.39
N MET A 64 38.37 2.47 24.37
CA MET A 64 37.25 1.62 24.78
C MET A 64 36.07 2.47 25.27
N ARG A 65 36.32 3.52 26.07
CA ARG A 65 35.26 4.44 26.51
C ARG A 65 34.67 5.25 25.35
N LEU A 66 35.50 5.68 24.40
CA LEU A 66 35.04 6.34 23.17
C LEU A 66 34.26 5.38 22.27
N GLU A 67 34.74 4.15 22.08
CA GLU A 67 34.06 3.10 21.32
C GLU A 67 32.74 2.70 21.98
N GLU A 68 32.66 2.65 23.31
CA GLU A 68 31.42 2.43 24.07
C GLU A 68 30.44 3.59 23.89
N TYR A 69 30.91 4.84 23.97
CA TYR A 69 30.08 6.01 23.71
C TYR A 69 29.57 6.05 22.26
N PHE A 70 30.45 5.77 21.29
CA PHE A 70 30.07 5.65 19.88
C PHE A 70 29.22 4.40 19.59
N ALA A 71 29.34 3.34 20.37
CA ALA A 71 28.48 2.16 20.26
C ALA A 71 27.08 2.47 20.78
N ILE A 72 26.96 3.20 21.89
CA ILE A 72 25.67 3.70 22.41
C ILE A 72 25.03 4.67 21.41
N ASP A 73 25.80 5.60 20.83
CA ASP A 73 25.29 6.55 19.84
C ASP A 73 24.94 5.86 18.51
N ARG A 74 25.76 4.91 18.03
CA ARG A 74 25.42 4.09 16.86
C ARG A 74 24.20 3.22 17.11
N GLN A 75 24.07 2.62 18.29
CA GLN A 75 22.93 1.77 18.60
C GLN A 75 21.66 2.60 18.78
N SER A 76 21.76 3.81 19.33
CA SER A 76 20.67 4.80 19.32
C SER A 76 20.33 5.23 17.89
N SER A 77 21.33 5.50 17.03
CA SER A 77 21.13 5.87 15.63
C SER A 77 20.49 4.76 14.81
N ILE A 78 20.91 3.50 15.00
CA ILE A 78 20.34 2.32 14.32
C ILE A 78 18.89 2.10 14.78
N LEU A 79 18.61 2.19 16.09
CA LEU A 79 17.25 2.09 16.61
C LEU A 79 16.37 3.25 16.09
N ARG A 80 16.92 4.47 15.98
CA ARG A 80 16.22 5.64 15.42
C ARG A 80 15.93 5.47 13.92
N GLU A 81 16.91 5.05 13.14
CA GLU A 81 16.74 4.78 11.71
C GLU A 81 15.74 3.65 11.49
N GLY A 82 15.75 2.63 12.35
CA GLY A 82 14.75 1.56 12.38
C GLY A 82 13.35 2.08 12.67
N ILE A 83 13.16 2.91 13.70
CA ILE A 83 11.84 3.49 14.06
C ILE A 83 11.33 4.42 12.97
N ILE A 84 12.20 5.26 12.39
CA ILE A 84 11.82 6.16 11.30
C ILE A 84 11.52 5.35 10.04
N ALA A 85 12.32 4.33 9.71
CA ALA A 85 12.05 3.45 8.58
C ALA A 85 10.76 2.65 8.77
N GLU A 86 10.47 2.17 9.98
CA GLU A 86 9.24 1.46 10.33
C GLU A 86 8.03 2.39 10.29
N ALA A 87 8.13 3.61 10.82
CA ALA A 87 7.07 4.62 10.74
C ALA A 87 6.82 5.07 9.30
N LYS A 88 7.88 5.22 8.48
CA LYS A 88 7.78 5.49 7.04
C LYS A 88 7.14 4.30 6.31
N ALA A 89 7.59 3.07 6.59
CA ALA A 89 7.05 1.86 5.99
C ALA A 89 5.57 1.67 6.34
N ARG A 90 5.17 1.95 7.58
CA ARG A 90 3.78 1.93 8.04
C ARG A 90 2.99 3.19 7.70
N HIS A 91 3.60 4.16 7.02
CA HIS A 91 2.94 5.38 6.55
C HIS A 91 2.36 6.23 7.69
N MET A 92 2.99 6.17 8.87
CA MET A 92 2.57 6.90 10.07
C MET A 92 3.19 8.30 10.15
N PHE A 93 3.96 8.74 9.13
CA PHE A 93 4.57 10.07 9.10
C PHE A 93 3.84 11.00 8.11
N LEU A 94 3.28 12.10 8.62
CA LEU A 94 2.49 13.05 7.84
C LEU A 94 3.31 14.28 7.46
N THR A 95 3.50 14.45 6.15
CA THR A 95 3.98 15.71 5.56
C THR A 95 2.83 16.74 5.51
N SER A 96 3.12 18.01 5.21
CA SER A 96 2.08 19.01 4.94
C SER A 96 1.15 18.57 3.82
N THR A 97 1.71 18.11 2.71
CA THR A 97 0.97 17.51 1.60
C THR A 97 0.13 16.33 2.06
N GLY A 98 0.70 15.39 2.84
CA GLY A 98 -0.03 14.23 3.36
C GLY A 98 -1.25 14.61 4.21
N ARG A 99 -1.17 15.68 5.01
CA ARG A 99 -2.32 16.22 5.75
C ARG A 99 -3.41 16.75 4.81
N SER A 100 -3.04 17.57 3.84
CA SER A 100 -3.99 18.09 2.84
C SER A 100 -4.68 16.97 2.04
N PHE A 101 -3.96 15.89 1.72
CA PHE A 101 -4.55 14.72 1.07
C PHE A 101 -5.60 14.03 1.96
N ARG A 102 -5.36 13.92 3.28
CA ARG A 102 -6.31 13.32 4.23
C ARG A 102 -7.53 14.20 4.48
N GLU A 103 -7.34 15.51 4.56
CA GLU A 103 -8.43 16.48 4.66
C GLU A 103 -9.35 16.36 3.43
N LEU A 104 -8.77 16.39 2.23
CA LEU A 104 -9.50 16.22 0.98
C LEU A 104 -10.20 14.85 0.89
N GLU A 105 -9.55 13.77 1.34
CA GLU A 105 -10.17 12.44 1.41
C GLU A 105 -11.43 12.43 2.27
N ILE A 106 -11.39 13.06 3.46
CA ILE A 106 -12.54 13.16 4.36
C ILE A 106 -13.67 13.99 3.75
N GLU A 107 -13.34 15.12 3.10
CA GLU A 107 -14.32 15.96 2.40
C GLU A 107 -15.02 15.20 1.27
N LEU A 108 -14.25 14.48 0.45
CA LEU A 108 -14.79 13.67 -0.63
C LEU A 108 -15.65 12.52 -0.09
N LEU A 109 -15.22 11.83 0.97
CA LEU A 109 -16.03 10.81 1.64
C LEU A 109 -17.37 11.37 2.14
N GLN A 110 -17.37 12.57 2.74
CA GLN A 110 -18.58 13.23 3.21
C GLN A 110 -19.56 13.50 2.07
N SER A 111 -19.07 13.90 0.90
CA SER A 111 -19.93 14.18 -0.26
C SER A 111 -20.67 12.93 -0.79
N LEU A 112 -20.16 11.72 -0.50
CA LEU A 112 -20.78 10.45 -0.89
C LEU A 112 -22.10 10.16 -0.15
N GLU A 113 -22.49 10.96 0.85
CA GLU A 113 -23.76 10.78 1.56
C GLU A 113 -24.97 10.87 0.63
N ASN A 114 -24.90 11.74 -0.38
CA ASN A 114 -26.03 12.12 -1.21
C ASN A 114 -25.75 12.06 -2.72
N SER A 115 -24.50 11.81 -3.12
CA SER A 115 -24.12 11.67 -4.53
C SER A 115 -23.06 10.56 -4.69
N ASP A 116 -22.87 10.12 -5.93
CA ASP A 116 -21.76 9.27 -6.35
C ASP A 116 -20.70 10.08 -7.13
N ASP A 117 -20.87 11.41 -7.26
CA ASP A 117 -20.00 12.27 -8.08
C ASP A 117 -18.53 12.18 -7.64
N ALA A 118 -18.25 12.17 -6.32
CA ALA A 118 -16.90 12.16 -5.76
C ALA A 118 -16.15 10.82 -5.85
N LEU A 119 -16.76 9.77 -6.44
CA LEU A 119 -16.11 8.47 -6.54
C LEU A 119 -14.87 8.54 -7.43
N ASP A 120 -14.96 9.21 -8.58
CA ASP A 120 -13.83 9.31 -9.51
C ASP A 120 -12.68 10.14 -8.91
N GLU A 121 -12.98 11.21 -8.18
CA GLU A 121 -12.00 12.01 -7.45
C GLU A 121 -11.32 11.23 -6.33
N LEU A 122 -12.06 10.39 -5.58
CA LEU A 122 -11.47 9.53 -4.55
C LEU A 122 -10.48 8.52 -5.15
N VAL A 123 -10.87 7.86 -6.24
CA VAL A 123 -10.00 6.90 -6.93
C VAL A 123 -8.77 7.60 -7.48
N HIS A 124 -8.94 8.78 -8.07
CA HIS A 124 -7.82 9.60 -8.53
C HIS A 124 -6.88 9.96 -7.36
N LEU A 125 -7.43 10.45 -6.25
CA LEU A 125 -6.69 10.79 -5.05
C LEU A 125 -5.86 9.60 -4.55
N TRP A 126 -6.46 8.41 -4.47
CA TRP A 126 -5.78 7.18 -4.05
C TRP A 126 -4.72 6.72 -5.04
N THR A 127 -4.96 6.91 -6.34
CA THR A 127 -3.98 6.62 -7.42
C THR A 127 -2.78 7.56 -7.40
N THR A 128 -2.93 8.77 -6.85
CA THR A 128 -1.85 9.77 -6.81
C THR A 128 -1.33 10.06 -5.40
N GLU A 129 -1.64 9.22 -4.42
CA GLU A 129 -1.30 9.45 -3.01
C GLU A 129 0.21 9.39 -2.72
N LYS A 130 0.99 8.73 -3.60
CA LYS A 130 2.44 8.54 -3.44
C LYS A 130 3.24 9.40 -4.40
N ASP A 131 4.52 9.08 -4.48
CA ASP A 131 5.50 9.83 -5.24
C ASP A 131 5.04 10.03 -6.69
N LYS A 132 5.52 11.12 -7.30
CA LYS A 132 5.09 11.54 -8.63
C LYS A 132 5.38 10.48 -9.70
N ASN A 133 6.46 9.71 -9.56
CA ASN A 133 6.86 8.71 -10.55
C ASN A 133 5.95 7.49 -10.46
N ALA A 134 5.67 6.98 -9.28
CA ALA A 134 4.76 5.85 -9.10
C ALA A 134 3.32 6.24 -9.45
N ALA A 135 2.87 7.44 -9.11
CA ALA A 135 1.58 7.98 -9.56
C ALA A 135 1.50 8.06 -11.09
N ALA A 136 2.55 8.57 -11.75
CA ALA A 136 2.61 8.63 -13.21
C ALA A 136 2.58 7.23 -13.84
N ALA A 137 3.31 6.28 -13.27
CA ALA A 137 3.32 4.89 -13.71
C ALA A 137 1.94 4.22 -13.56
N MET A 138 1.24 4.44 -12.43
CA MET A 138 -0.14 3.99 -12.23
C MET A 138 -1.11 4.57 -13.28
N LEU A 139 -0.99 5.87 -13.56
CA LEU A 139 -1.81 6.53 -14.59
C LEU A 139 -1.45 6.06 -16.01
N HIS A 140 -0.20 5.68 -16.26
CA HIS A 140 0.22 5.09 -17.53
C HIS A 140 -0.42 3.73 -17.76
N MET A 141 -0.41 2.84 -16.75
CA MET A 141 -1.06 1.53 -16.80
C MET A 141 -2.57 1.61 -17.09
N GLN A 142 -3.22 2.73 -16.75
CA GLN A 142 -4.64 2.94 -17.08
C GLN A 142 -4.88 3.27 -18.56
N LYS A 143 -3.86 3.72 -19.28
CA LYS A 143 -3.95 4.12 -20.69
C LYS A 143 -3.50 3.00 -21.62
N GLU A 144 -2.42 2.33 -21.26
CA GLU A 144 -1.77 1.31 -22.06
C GLU A 144 -1.58 0.06 -21.20
N CYS A 145 -1.86 -1.10 -21.78
CA CYS A 145 -1.67 -2.38 -21.11
C CYS A 145 -0.81 -3.29 -21.99
N SER A 146 0.16 -3.98 -21.41
CA SER A 146 0.97 -4.95 -22.12
C SER A 146 0.19 -6.24 -22.41
N GLU A 147 0.72 -7.06 -23.31
CA GLU A 147 0.08 -8.34 -23.66
C GLU A 147 0.09 -9.28 -22.46
N GLY A 148 -1.09 -9.75 -22.05
CA GLY A 148 -1.22 -10.62 -20.88
C GLY A 148 -1.02 -9.94 -19.51
N LEU A 149 -0.84 -8.62 -19.48
CA LEU A 149 -0.68 -7.81 -18.27
C LEU A 149 0.57 -8.13 -17.43
N VAL A 150 1.63 -8.65 -18.07
CA VAL A 150 2.85 -9.11 -17.37
C VAL A 150 3.63 -7.95 -16.77
N ASP A 151 3.73 -6.83 -17.49
CA ASP A 151 4.50 -5.67 -17.05
C ASP A 151 3.76 -4.93 -15.92
N GLU A 152 2.43 -4.87 -16.00
CA GLU A 152 1.57 -4.29 -14.98
C GLU A 152 1.62 -5.09 -13.67
N GLU A 153 1.61 -6.43 -13.74
CA GLU A 153 1.75 -7.26 -12.55
C GLU A 153 3.09 -7.00 -11.85
N ALA A 154 4.20 -7.07 -12.60
CA ALA A 154 5.53 -6.85 -12.06
C ALA A 154 5.68 -5.44 -11.46
N MET A 155 5.13 -4.43 -12.12
CA MET A 155 5.13 -3.05 -11.64
C MET A 155 4.30 -2.90 -10.35
N LEU A 156 3.12 -3.47 -10.28
CA LEU A 156 2.27 -3.42 -9.10
C LEU A 156 2.89 -4.20 -7.94
N GLU A 157 3.49 -5.36 -8.18
CA GLU A 157 4.27 -6.10 -7.18
C GLU A 157 5.43 -5.25 -6.62
N GLU A 158 6.16 -4.55 -7.48
CA GLU A 158 7.22 -3.65 -7.06
C GLU A 158 6.67 -2.51 -6.19
N MET A 159 5.60 -1.86 -6.64
CA MET A 159 4.96 -0.78 -5.89
C MET A 159 4.43 -1.23 -4.52
N THR A 160 3.84 -2.42 -4.42
CA THR A 160 3.38 -2.96 -3.13
C THR A 160 4.53 -3.29 -2.18
N ARG A 161 5.74 -3.55 -2.71
CA ARG A 161 6.95 -3.76 -1.91
C ARG A 161 7.59 -2.44 -1.48
N GLN A 162 7.68 -1.47 -2.40
CA GLN A 162 8.26 -0.15 -2.14
C GLN A 162 7.36 0.70 -1.23
N PHE A 163 6.05 0.62 -1.42
CA PHE A 163 5.04 1.40 -0.72
C PHE A 163 4.00 0.50 -0.03
N PRO A 164 4.39 -0.27 1.00
CA PRO A 164 3.52 -1.28 1.59
C PRO A 164 2.25 -0.70 2.24
N GLY A 165 2.26 0.56 2.66
CA GLY A 165 1.10 1.27 3.20
C GLY A 165 0.23 1.98 2.16
N TRP A 166 0.48 1.80 0.86
CA TRP A 166 -0.33 2.37 -0.21
C TRP A 166 -1.39 1.38 -0.67
N ALA A 167 -2.66 1.68 -0.40
CA ALA A 167 -3.76 0.73 -0.62
C ALA A 167 -4.04 0.46 -2.11
N GLU A 168 -3.90 1.46 -2.98
CA GLU A 168 -4.33 1.39 -4.37
C GLU A 168 -3.56 0.34 -5.20
N PRO A 169 -2.21 0.22 -5.14
CA PRO A 169 -1.50 -0.86 -5.82
C PRO A 169 -1.96 -2.26 -5.38
N HIS A 170 -2.27 -2.47 -4.10
CA HIS A 170 -2.82 -3.75 -3.63
C HIS A 170 -4.21 -4.03 -4.25
N SER A 171 -5.08 -3.02 -4.30
CA SER A 171 -6.40 -3.11 -4.95
C SER A 171 -6.29 -3.44 -6.44
N ARG A 172 -5.40 -2.76 -7.17
CA ARG A 172 -5.15 -2.99 -8.60
C ARG A 172 -4.54 -4.34 -8.88
N LEU A 173 -3.56 -4.76 -8.08
CA LEU A 173 -2.94 -6.09 -8.20
C LEU A 173 -3.98 -7.19 -7.95
N ALA A 174 -4.86 -7.02 -6.97
CA ALA A 174 -5.96 -7.95 -6.72
C ALA A 174 -6.88 -8.09 -7.95
N MET A 175 -7.23 -6.97 -8.58
CA MET A 175 -8.07 -6.97 -9.79
C MET A 175 -7.35 -7.66 -10.97
N LEU A 176 -6.07 -7.38 -11.17
CA LEU A 176 -5.26 -8.01 -12.21
C LEU A 176 -5.20 -9.53 -12.01
N LEU A 177 -4.88 -9.98 -10.81
CA LEU A 177 -4.84 -11.40 -10.44
C LEU A 177 -6.21 -12.08 -10.64
N PHE A 178 -7.29 -11.41 -10.27
CA PHE A 178 -8.65 -11.90 -10.55
C PHE A 178 -8.88 -12.15 -12.05
N HIS A 179 -8.38 -11.26 -12.91
CA HIS A 179 -8.50 -11.40 -14.37
C HIS A 179 -7.63 -12.52 -14.95
N GLN A 180 -6.50 -12.86 -14.31
CA GLN A 180 -5.62 -13.94 -14.76
C GLN A 180 -6.21 -15.34 -14.54
N GLY A 181 -7.21 -15.48 -13.66
CA GLY A 181 -8.06 -16.68 -13.60
C GLY A 181 -8.14 -17.35 -12.23
N VAL A 182 -8.69 -18.57 -12.23
CA VAL A 182 -9.12 -19.28 -11.02
C VAL A 182 -7.97 -19.55 -10.05
N ASP A 183 -6.79 -19.89 -10.57
CA ASP A 183 -5.62 -20.22 -9.77
C ASP A 183 -5.08 -19.02 -8.98
N GLN A 184 -5.37 -17.80 -9.43
CA GLN A 184 -4.91 -16.57 -8.79
C GLN A 184 -5.92 -16.02 -7.78
N LEU A 185 -7.12 -16.61 -7.65
CA LEU A 185 -8.17 -16.11 -6.75
C LEU A 185 -7.75 -15.99 -5.28
N PRO A 186 -7.00 -16.94 -4.68
CA PRO A 186 -6.55 -16.80 -3.29
C PRO A 186 -5.62 -15.59 -3.11
N ARG A 187 -4.68 -15.41 -4.04
CA ARG A 187 -3.73 -14.29 -4.03
C ARG A 187 -4.43 -12.95 -4.28
N ALA A 188 -5.39 -12.93 -5.20
CA ALA A 188 -6.24 -11.76 -5.44
C ALA A 188 -7.00 -11.36 -4.17
N ALA A 189 -7.57 -12.32 -3.45
CA ALA A 189 -8.26 -12.07 -2.19
C ALA A 189 -7.32 -11.53 -1.12
N GLU A 190 -6.12 -12.08 -0.99
CA GLU A 190 -5.10 -11.58 -0.06
C GLU A 190 -4.74 -10.11 -0.36
N MET A 191 -4.49 -9.77 -1.63
CA MET A 191 -4.15 -8.39 -2.01
C MET A 191 -5.31 -7.41 -1.74
N ALA A 192 -6.55 -7.80 -2.03
CA ALA A 192 -7.71 -6.97 -1.71
C ALA A 192 -7.93 -6.85 -0.19
N GLU A 193 -7.68 -7.92 0.59
CA GLU A 193 -7.69 -7.89 2.05
C GLU A 193 -6.61 -6.94 2.62
N ARG A 194 -5.43 -6.86 2.00
CA ARG A 194 -4.39 -5.88 2.35
C ARG A 194 -4.85 -4.45 2.08
N ALA A 195 -5.44 -4.19 0.91
CA ALA A 195 -5.96 -2.86 0.56
C ALA A 195 -6.99 -2.36 1.59
N ILE A 196 -7.95 -3.20 1.99
CA ILE A 196 -8.94 -2.82 3.03
C ILE A 196 -8.34 -2.73 4.43
N GLY A 197 -7.25 -3.47 4.71
CA GLY A 197 -6.51 -3.35 5.97
C GLY A 197 -5.85 -1.99 6.12
N LEU A 198 -5.44 -1.38 5.00
CA LEU A 198 -4.90 -0.02 4.95
C LEU A 198 -5.98 1.05 4.94
N LYS A 199 -7.05 0.81 4.17
CA LYS A 199 -8.19 1.71 4.04
C LYS A 199 -9.51 0.94 4.13
N PRO A 200 -10.10 0.82 5.33
CA PRO A 200 -11.35 0.07 5.52
C PRO A 200 -12.53 0.57 4.68
N TRP A 201 -12.48 1.82 4.20
CA TRP A 201 -13.48 2.45 3.33
C TRP A 201 -13.17 2.34 1.82
N HIS A 202 -12.13 1.60 1.42
CA HIS A 202 -11.76 1.42 0.01
C HIS A 202 -12.82 0.60 -0.74
N PHE A 203 -13.77 1.30 -1.37
CA PHE A 203 -15.00 0.69 -1.87
C PHE A 203 -14.75 -0.33 -3.01
N GLU A 204 -13.73 -0.13 -3.83
CA GLU A 204 -13.36 -1.08 -4.89
C GLU A 204 -12.82 -2.40 -4.37
N ALA A 205 -11.89 -2.34 -3.43
CA ALA A 205 -11.33 -3.52 -2.79
C ALA A 205 -12.43 -4.31 -2.05
N LEU A 206 -13.34 -3.61 -1.36
CA LEU A 206 -14.50 -4.23 -0.71
C LEU A 206 -15.42 -4.93 -1.71
N GLN A 207 -15.75 -4.27 -2.82
CA GLN A 207 -16.61 -4.85 -3.86
C GLN A 207 -15.93 -6.04 -4.54
N LEU A 208 -14.63 -5.94 -4.82
CA LEU A 208 -13.83 -7.03 -5.37
C LEU A 208 -13.82 -8.24 -4.42
N LEU A 209 -13.70 -8.02 -3.10
CA LEU A 209 -13.76 -9.10 -2.12
C LEU A 209 -15.11 -9.81 -2.10
N VAL A 210 -16.23 -9.12 -2.35
CA VAL A 210 -17.53 -9.79 -2.51
C VAL A 210 -17.50 -10.77 -3.67
N VAL A 211 -16.97 -10.35 -4.82
CA VAL A 211 -16.88 -11.19 -6.03
C VAL A 211 -15.90 -12.34 -5.82
N LEU A 212 -14.70 -12.06 -5.32
CA LEU A 212 -13.66 -13.06 -5.06
C LEU A 212 -14.16 -14.15 -4.11
N ASN A 213 -14.81 -13.77 -3.01
CA ASN A 213 -15.33 -14.76 -2.05
C ASN A 213 -16.52 -15.55 -2.63
N HIS A 214 -17.29 -14.99 -3.56
CA HIS A 214 -18.29 -15.77 -4.30
C HIS A 214 -17.63 -16.81 -5.22
N CYS A 215 -16.56 -16.44 -5.93
CA CYS A 215 -15.79 -17.36 -6.77
C CYS A 215 -15.13 -18.48 -5.95
N LEU A 216 -14.57 -18.13 -4.78
CA LEU A 216 -13.97 -19.05 -3.80
C LEU A 216 -15.00 -19.90 -3.03
N LYS A 217 -16.31 -19.75 -3.31
CA LYS A 217 -17.40 -20.49 -2.63
C LYS A 217 -17.48 -20.24 -1.12
N ASP A 218 -17.10 -19.04 -0.66
CA ASP A 218 -17.29 -18.57 0.71
C ASP A 218 -18.39 -17.49 0.80
N PRO A 219 -19.68 -17.90 0.83
CA PRO A 219 -20.78 -16.95 0.91
C PRO A 219 -20.82 -16.17 2.23
N LYS A 220 -20.21 -16.69 3.31
CA LYS A 220 -20.18 -16.02 4.61
C LYS A 220 -19.26 -14.80 4.54
N LYS A 221 -18.04 -14.96 4.03
CA LYS A 221 -17.13 -13.83 3.79
C LYS A 221 -17.68 -12.88 2.76
N ALA A 222 -18.26 -13.37 1.66
CA ALA A 222 -18.87 -12.50 0.65
C ALA A 222 -19.97 -11.61 1.26
N MET A 223 -20.85 -12.18 2.12
CA MET A 223 -21.88 -11.41 2.81
C MET A 223 -21.31 -10.42 3.84
N ARG A 224 -20.22 -10.78 4.53
CA ARG A 224 -19.50 -9.87 5.43
C ARG A 224 -19.00 -8.64 4.67
N TYR A 225 -18.25 -8.81 3.58
CA TYR A 225 -17.72 -7.69 2.80
C TYR A 225 -18.82 -6.88 2.11
N ARG A 226 -19.91 -7.52 1.70
CA ARG A 226 -21.08 -6.83 1.15
C ARG A 226 -21.70 -5.84 2.15
N ARG A 227 -21.73 -6.18 3.44
CA ARG A 227 -22.24 -5.27 4.49
C ARG A 227 -21.31 -4.10 4.76
N LEU A 228 -20.02 -4.24 4.46
CA LEU A 228 -19.02 -3.20 4.57
C LEU A 228 -18.89 -2.35 3.29
N SER A 229 -19.43 -2.82 2.17
CA SER A 229 -19.37 -2.13 0.87
C SER A 229 -20.27 -0.89 0.87
N LEU A 230 -19.92 0.07 0.00
CA LEU A 230 -20.66 1.30 -0.21
C LEU A 230 -22.13 1.00 -0.61
N PRO A 231 -23.12 1.35 0.23
CA PRO A 231 -24.53 1.05 -0.07
C PRO A 231 -25.02 1.86 -1.28
N PRO A 232 -25.88 1.36 -2.19
CA PRO A 232 -26.38 2.19 -3.29
C PRO A 232 -27.19 3.40 -2.79
N LEU A 233 -27.25 4.47 -3.58
CA LEU A 233 -28.15 5.61 -3.29
C LEU A 233 -29.61 5.14 -3.34
N SER A 234 -30.41 5.61 -2.40
CA SER A 234 -31.81 5.24 -2.26
C SER A 234 -32.63 6.44 -1.79
N ALA A 235 -33.43 6.98 -2.72
CA ALA A 235 -34.36 8.06 -2.43
C ALA A 235 -35.45 7.66 -1.42
N LYS A 236 -35.80 6.36 -1.36
CA LYS A 236 -36.88 5.84 -0.51
C LYS A 236 -36.60 5.98 0.99
N ASP A 237 -35.35 5.84 1.39
CA ASP A 237 -34.91 5.92 2.79
C ASP A 237 -33.99 7.12 3.03
N ASN A 238 -34.02 8.12 2.15
CA ASN A 238 -33.20 9.34 2.22
C ASN A 238 -31.70 9.02 2.44
N ASN A 239 -31.20 8.02 1.71
CA ASN A 239 -29.82 7.55 1.78
C ASN A 239 -29.37 7.15 3.20
N ARG A 240 -30.28 6.70 4.09
CA ARG A 240 -29.95 6.41 5.50
C ARG A 240 -28.79 5.44 5.67
N MET A 241 -28.77 4.35 4.91
CA MET A 241 -27.67 3.36 4.96
C MET A 241 -26.35 3.95 4.45
N ARG A 242 -26.39 4.74 3.37
CA ARG A 242 -25.22 5.43 2.81
C ARG A 242 -24.65 6.44 3.81
N LYS A 243 -25.47 7.28 4.42
CA LYS A 243 -25.07 8.24 5.47
C LYS A 243 -24.40 7.54 6.65
N LYS A 244 -24.97 6.43 7.12
CA LYS A 244 -24.33 5.61 8.16
C LYS A 244 -22.96 5.12 7.72
N TRP A 245 -22.86 4.56 6.51
CA TRP A 245 -21.59 4.07 5.97
C TRP A 245 -20.55 5.18 5.86
N VAL A 246 -20.93 6.36 5.35
CA VAL A 246 -20.03 7.52 5.22
C VAL A 246 -19.53 7.98 6.58
N ASN A 247 -20.42 8.09 7.57
CA ASN A 247 -20.01 8.42 8.93
C ASN A 247 -19.03 7.37 9.51
N ASP A 248 -19.30 6.07 9.31
CA ASP A 248 -18.40 5.00 9.76
C ASP A 248 -17.02 5.09 9.05
N ALA A 249 -17.01 5.38 7.74
CA ALA A 249 -15.80 5.57 6.94
C ALA A 249 -14.99 6.81 7.37
N MET A 250 -15.65 7.96 7.58
CA MET A 250 -15.03 9.20 8.06
C MET A 250 -14.41 9.01 9.45
N ASN A 251 -15.12 8.32 10.36
CA ASN A 251 -14.58 8.03 11.69
C ASN A 251 -13.34 7.14 11.63
N ALA A 252 -13.34 6.11 10.79
CA ALA A 252 -12.17 5.27 10.57
C ALA A 252 -10.99 6.07 9.97
N ALA A 253 -11.28 6.95 9.00
CA ALA A 253 -10.27 7.81 8.39
C ALA A 253 -9.67 8.81 9.39
N ALA A 254 -10.51 9.46 10.19
CA ALA A 254 -10.09 10.38 11.24
C ALA A 254 -9.28 9.68 12.34
N GLN A 255 -9.64 8.44 12.71
CA GLN A 255 -8.86 7.65 13.66
C GLN A 255 -7.45 7.35 13.13
N LEU A 256 -7.35 6.79 11.91
CA LEU A 256 -6.05 6.49 11.29
C LEU A 256 -5.21 7.76 11.10
N TRP A 257 -5.86 8.88 10.78
CA TRP A 257 -5.19 10.17 10.74
C TRP A 257 -4.65 10.59 12.11
N GLY A 258 -5.46 10.51 13.17
CA GLY A 258 -5.03 10.84 14.53
C GLY A 258 -3.85 10.00 15.01
N GLU A 259 -3.82 8.70 14.69
CA GLU A 259 -2.72 7.79 14.99
C GLU A 259 -1.42 8.20 14.26
N ALA A 260 -1.52 8.57 12.98
CA ALA A 260 -0.41 9.06 12.19
C ALA A 260 0.10 10.44 12.68
N GLU A 261 -0.80 11.35 13.07
CA GLU A 261 -0.43 12.66 13.62
C GLU A 261 0.27 12.50 14.96
N HIS A 262 -0.25 11.64 15.84
CA HIS A 262 0.40 11.33 17.12
C HIS A 262 1.82 10.76 16.91
N THR A 263 1.97 9.82 15.98
CA THR A 263 3.27 9.23 15.64
C THR A 263 4.25 10.28 15.09
N THR A 264 3.77 11.13 14.18
CA THR A 264 4.55 12.24 13.58
C THR A 264 5.03 13.22 14.65
N ASN A 265 4.14 13.62 15.56
CA ASN A 265 4.46 14.55 16.64
C ASN A 265 5.47 13.96 17.62
N ARG A 266 5.31 12.68 18.01
CA ARG A 266 6.28 11.99 18.87
C ARG A 266 7.68 11.99 18.27
N ILE A 267 7.81 11.62 16.99
CA ILE A 267 9.09 11.62 16.27
C ILE A 267 9.70 13.03 16.19
N THR A 268 8.87 14.04 15.93
CA THR A 268 9.33 15.43 15.79
C THR A 268 9.85 16.00 17.11
N VAL A 269 9.18 15.70 18.24
CA VAL A 269 9.58 16.13 19.58
C VAL A 269 10.85 15.43 20.04
N GLU A 270 10.98 14.12 19.78
CA GLU A 270 12.16 13.34 20.18
C GLU A 270 13.41 13.73 19.38
N HIS A 271 13.27 14.26 18.15
CA HIS A 271 14.40 14.46 17.22
C HIS A 271 14.36 15.79 16.42
N PRO A 272 14.31 16.97 17.07
CA PRO A 272 14.06 18.25 16.39
C PRO A 272 15.15 18.68 15.38
N THR A 273 16.41 18.28 15.59
CA THR A 273 17.57 18.85 14.88
C THR A 273 17.78 18.36 13.45
N ARG A 274 17.13 17.26 13.02
CA ARG A 274 17.33 16.69 11.66
C ARG A 274 16.17 16.97 10.70
N PHE A 275 15.01 17.41 11.20
CA PHE A 275 13.82 17.64 10.37
C PHE A 275 13.84 18.96 9.60
N LEU A 276 14.52 20.00 10.12
CA LEU A 276 14.61 21.29 9.43
C LEU A 276 15.43 21.20 8.13
N VAL A 277 16.46 20.35 8.07
CA VAL A 277 17.34 20.24 6.90
C VAL A 277 16.73 19.43 5.75
N GLN A 278 15.78 18.53 6.03
CA GLN A 278 15.12 17.72 5.00
C GLN A 278 13.84 18.34 4.43
N ALA A 279 13.17 19.23 5.17
CA ALA A 279 11.99 19.93 4.68
C ALA A 279 12.32 21.04 3.67
N GLU A 280 13.50 21.65 3.76
CA GLU A 280 13.90 22.78 2.90
C GLU A 280 14.45 22.36 1.54
N ASN A 281 14.94 21.13 1.39
CA ASN A 281 15.64 20.74 0.16
C ASN A 281 14.75 20.32 -1.01
N GLY A 282 13.41 20.28 -0.87
CA GLY A 282 12.46 20.10 -2.00
C GLY A 282 12.57 18.80 -2.82
N ASP A 283 13.64 18.03 -2.62
CA ASP A 283 14.11 16.93 -3.44
C ASP A 283 14.01 15.63 -2.65
N TYR A 284 12.80 15.10 -2.47
CA TYR A 284 12.65 13.69 -2.09
C TYR A 284 11.35 13.13 -2.63
N TRP A 285 11.42 12.72 -3.89
CA TRP A 285 10.66 11.62 -4.50
C TRP A 285 11.46 11.15 -5.73
N GLY A 286 12.60 10.52 -5.45
CA GLY A 286 13.43 9.78 -6.40
C GLY A 286 13.40 8.30 -6.02
#